data_AF-X2AJD2-F1
#
_entry.id   AF-X2AJD2-F1
#
_cell.length_a   1.000
_cell.length_b   1.000
_cell.length_c   1.000
_cell.angle_alpha   90.00
_cell.angle_beta   90.00
_cell.angle_gamma   90.00
#
_symmetry.space_group_name_H-M   'P 1'
#
loop_
_entity.id
_entity.type
_entity.pdbx_description
1 polymer ?
#
loop_
_entity_poly.entity_id
_entity_poly.type
_entity_poly.pdbx_seq_one_letter_code
_entity_poly.pdbx_strand_id
1 'polypeptide(L)'
;MGIPQSVNKLIATAKHKKFVRVDHKTEESVVWELLNEYWHIKAPKLMISVTGGAKRFFMKDRLTTAFKRGLMRAATTTGAWIITGGTNTGVMKFVGEAVHEHMLTTSDAESNVVALGIATWGIVDNRESLTADEDAGLFPAFYNIEELSSPHTRGSSPLDPNHTHFILVDNGTETKFGVEIKFSVALQQYISENMETGVARNQGVNVPTVLLVLEGGENTLEMTVQSVKKFTPIVIIHGSGRAADYIALAYRKTRSVGVSEEKSVYPSNFDEEMLGHAAYMFDWSREKDPVTKEAKIKKCLDNIKLLLASRRLITVFALEDGDTSNDIDQAILQALLKGI
;
A
#
# COMPACT_ATOMS: atom_id res chain seq x y z
N MET A 1 7.67 -43.99 13.80
CA MET A 1 8.99 -43.35 13.80
C MET A 1 8.80 -41.91 14.21
N GLY A 2 9.31 -41.53 15.38
CA GLY A 2 9.15 -40.17 15.91
C GLY A 2 10.02 -39.19 15.13
N ILE A 3 9.46 -38.03 14.79
CA ILE A 3 10.18 -36.92 14.18
C ILE A 3 11.25 -36.45 15.19
N PRO A 4 12.52 -36.26 14.77
CA PRO A 4 13.59 -35.82 15.68
C PRO A 4 13.26 -34.49 16.36
N GLN A 5 13.50 -34.38 17.68
CA GLN A 5 13.27 -33.17 18.48
C GLN A 5 14.01 -31.92 17.95
N SER A 6 15.07 -32.09 17.15
CA SER A 6 15.79 -31.00 16.48
C SER A 6 14.98 -30.35 15.35
N VAL A 7 14.09 -31.09 14.69
CA VAL A 7 13.21 -30.58 13.63
C VAL A 7 12.05 -29.78 14.23
N ASN A 8 11.52 -30.20 15.39
CA ASN A 8 10.48 -29.46 16.11
C ASN A 8 10.92 -28.05 16.57
N LYS A 9 12.23 -27.81 16.76
CA LYS A 9 12.75 -26.48 17.11
C LYS A 9 12.89 -25.53 15.93
N LEU A 10 12.99 -26.04 14.69
CA LEU A 10 12.99 -25.23 13.46
C LEU A 10 11.57 -24.90 12.97
N ILE A 11 10.57 -25.70 13.35
CA ILE A 11 9.15 -25.47 13.02
C ILE A 11 8.51 -24.42 13.94
N ALA A 12 9.14 -24.08 15.07
CA ALA A 12 8.56 -23.25 16.13
C ALA A 12 8.48 -21.73 15.83
N THR A 13 8.81 -21.24 14.62
CA THR A 13 8.84 -19.79 14.33
C THR A 13 8.10 -19.33 13.07
N ALA A 14 7.63 -20.20 12.17
CA ALA A 14 6.96 -19.78 10.95
C ALA A 14 5.44 -19.96 11.04
N LYS A 15 4.68 -18.88 11.30
CA LYS A 15 3.23 -18.88 11.08
C LYS A 15 2.97 -19.18 9.60
N HIS A 16 2.22 -20.25 9.32
CA HIS A 16 1.77 -20.56 7.95
C HIS A 16 0.97 -19.38 7.40
N LYS A 17 1.29 -18.96 6.18
CA LYS A 17 0.60 -17.88 5.49
C LYS A 17 -0.37 -18.46 4.49
N LYS A 18 -1.58 -17.89 4.43
CA LYS A 18 -2.58 -18.30 3.46
C LYS A 18 -2.39 -17.47 2.18
N PHE A 19 -2.51 -18.13 1.04
CA PHE A 19 -2.52 -17.46 -0.26
C PHE A 19 -3.58 -18.08 -1.16
N VAL A 20 -4.03 -17.32 -2.15
CA VAL A 20 -4.92 -17.79 -3.20
C VAL A 20 -4.50 -17.16 -4.53
N ARG A 21 -4.59 -17.91 -5.63
CA ARG A 21 -4.51 -17.38 -6.99
C ARG A 21 -5.93 -17.21 -7.52
N VAL A 22 -6.24 -16.03 -8.06
CA VAL A 22 -7.58 -15.68 -8.57
C VAL A 22 -7.47 -15.05 -9.95
N ASP A 23 -8.48 -15.24 -10.79
CA ASP A 23 -8.57 -14.49 -12.05
C ASP A 23 -8.89 -13.01 -11.75
N HIS A 24 -8.33 -12.08 -12.52
CA HIS A 24 -8.58 -10.64 -12.42
C HIS A 24 -10.06 -10.22 -12.59
N LYS A 25 -10.93 -11.11 -13.07
CA LYS A 25 -12.38 -10.93 -13.21
C LYS A 25 -13.18 -11.64 -12.11
N THR A 26 -12.52 -12.27 -11.14
CA THR A 26 -13.20 -12.90 -10.01
C THR A 26 -13.97 -11.84 -9.24
N GLU A 27 -15.26 -12.08 -9.01
CA GLU A 27 -16.14 -11.18 -8.26
C GLU A 27 -15.65 -10.98 -6.82
N GLU A 28 -15.77 -9.76 -6.30
CA GLU A 28 -15.26 -9.39 -4.98
C GLU A 28 -15.96 -10.15 -3.84
N SER A 29 -17.23 -10.51 -4.03
CA SER A 29 -18.03 -11.27 -3.06
C SER A 29 -17.46 -12.66 -2.80
N VAL A 30 -16.96 -13.33 -3.83
CA VAL A 30 -16.32 -14.66 -3.72
C VAL A 30 -15.03 -14.57 -2.92
N VAL A 31 -14.24 -13.53 -3.18
CA VAL A 31 -12.97 -13.27 -2.48
C VAL A 31 -13.25 -12.91 -1.02
N TRP A 32 -14.29 -12.12 -0.76
CA TRP A 32 -14.72 -11.81 0.60
C TRP A 32 -15.17 -13.07 1.36
N GLU A 33 -15.98 -13.94 0.74
CA GLU A 33 -16.39 -15.22 1.33
C GLU A 33 -15.16 -16.06 1.72
N LEU A 34 -14.16 -16.15 0.83
CA LEU A 34 -12.88 -16.79 1.13
C LEU A 34 -12.20 -16.18 2.37
N LEU A 35 -12.06 -14.85 2.43
CA LEU A 35 -11.38 -14.17 3.53
C LEU A 35 -12.12 -14.36 4.87
N ASN A 36 -13.44 -14.26 4.87
CA ASN A 36 -14.25 -14.32 6.09
C ASN A 36 -14.56 -15.76 6.52
N GLU A 37 -15.16 -16.57 5.65
CA GLU A 37 -15.69 -17.88 6.00
C GLU A 37 -14.61 -18.96 6.06
N TYR A 38 -13.64 -18.94 5.14
CA TYR A 38 -12.63 -19.99 5.04
C TYR A 38 -11.31 -19.60 5.69
N TRP A 39 -10.92 -18.33 5.59
CA TRP A 39 -9.71 -17.83 6.22
C TRP A 39 -9.94 -17.37 7.65
N HIS A 40 -11.21 -17.20 8.07
CA HIS A 40 -11.62 -16.75 9.40
C HIS A 40 -11.01 -15.38 9.78
N ILE A 41 -10.86 -14.50 8.80
CA ILE A 41 -10.35 -13.15 9.01
C ILE A 41 -11.54 -12.25 9.34
N LYS A 42 -11.56 -11.71 10.56
CA LYS A 42 -12.58 -10.75 10.99
C LYS A 42 -12.55 -9.50 10.12
N ALA A 43 -13.73 -8.96 9.82
CA ALA A 43 -13.86 -7.71 9.09
C ALA A 43 -13.03 -6.58 9.73
N PRO A 44 -12.33 -5.76 8.91
CA PRO A 44 -11.56 -4.63 9.43
C PRO A 44 -12.48 -3.57 9.99
N LYS A 45 -12.01 -2.86 11.02
CA LYS A 45 -12.65 -1.60 11.45
C LYS A 45 -12.16 -0.38 10.66
N LEU A 46 -11.05 -0.54 9.95
CA LEU A 46 -10.40 0.46 9.09
C LEU A 46 -9.56 -0.29 8.04
N MET A 47 -9.48 0.22 6.82
CA MET A 47 -8.51 -0.23 5.83
C MET A 47 -7.45 0.84 5.60
N ILE A 48 -6.18 0.48 5.81
CA ILE A 48 -5.02 1.31 5.50
C ILE A 48 -4.41 0.75 4.21
N SER A 49 -4.74 1.38 3.08
CA SER A 49 -4.12 1.06 1.79
C SER A 49 -2.79 1.77 1.69
N VAL A 50 -1.70 1.04 1.48
CA VAL A 50 -0.36 1.61 1.37
C VAL A 50 0.13 1.47 -0.08
N THR A 51 0.45 2.60 -0.70
CA THR A 51 0.96 2.65 -2.08
C THR A 51 2.22 3.50 -2.18
N GLY A 52 2.98 3.31 -3.25
CA GLY A 52 4.18 4.10 -3.47
C GLY A 52 5.18 3.50 -4.44
N GLY A 53 6.46 3.75 -4.16
CA GLY A 53 7.57 3.24 -4.93
C GLY A 53 7.60 1.71 -4.97
N ALA A 54 7.46 1.11 -6.15
CA ALA A 54 7.63 -0.33 -6.35
C ALA A 54 9.10 -0.76 -6.47
N LYS A 55 9.98 0.15 -6.91
CA LYS A 55 11.43 -0.07 -6.92
C LYS A 55 12.02 0.18 -5.54
N ARG A 56 13.18 -0.42 -5.25
CA ARG A 56 13.95 -0.12 -4.04
C ARG A 56 14.28 1.38 -3.97
N PHE A 57 14.03 1.99 -2.82
CA PHE A 57 14.40 3.35 -2.49
C PHE A 57 14.81 3.43 -1.01
N PHE A 58 15.40 4.56 -0.62
CA PHE A 58 15.89 4.78 0.74
C PHE A 58 15.16 5.97 1.35
N MET A 59 14.59 5.77 2.54
CA MET A 59 14.13 6.85 3.40
C MET A 59 15.16 7.11 4.50
N LYS A 60 15.19 8.32 5.04
CA LYS A 60 16.01 8.63 6.22
C LYS A 60 15.57 7.74 7.39
N ASP A 61 16.51 7.23 8.17
CA ASP A 61 16.24 6.28 9.27
C ASP A 61 15.18 6.78 10.26
N ARG A 62 15.20 8.08 10.58
CA ARG A 62 14.19 8.70 11.46
C ARG A 62 12.78 8.62 10.88
N LEU A 63 12.63 8.83 9.57
CA LEU A 63 11.35 8.71 8.87
C LEU A 63 10.92 7.25 8.73
N THR A 64 11.85 6.33 8.42
CA THR A 64 11.58 4.89 8.40
C THR A 64 11.06 4.40 9.74
N THR A 65 11.70 4.81 10.84
CA THR A 65 11.30 4.43 12.20
C THR A 65 9.92 5.00 12.54
N ALA A 66 9.68 6.28 12.25
CA ALA A 66 8.38 6.91 12.46
C ALA A 66 7.28 6.22 11.64
N PHE A 67 7.55 5.87 10.38
CA PHE A 67 6.63 5.15 9.51
C PHE A 67 6.25 3.79 10.05
N LYS A 68 7.23 2.94 10.37
CA LYS A 68 6.98 1.59 10.91
C LYS A 68 6.18 1.67 12.21
N ARG A 69 6.58 2.53 13.15
CA ARG A 69 5.91 2.71 14.43
C ARG A 69 4.47 3.20 14.26
N GLY A 70 4.28 4.30 13.53
CA GLY A 70 2.96 4.92 13.36
C GLY A 70 1.99 4.02 12.59
N LEU A 71 2.46 3.33 11.55
CA LEU A 71 1.64 2.36 10.81
C LEU A 71 1.16 1.23 11.73
N MET A 72 2.08 0.61 12.49
CA MET A 72 1.72 -0.49 13.39
C MET A 72 0.83 -0.04 14.53
N ARG A 73 1.07 1.15 15.09
CA ARG A 73 0.21 1.74 16.12
C ARG A 73 -1.20 2.02 15.59
N ALA A 74 -1.33 2.61 14.40
CA ALA A 74 -2.63 2.83 13.78
C ALA A 74 -3.38 1.50 13.56
N ALA A 75 -2.71 0.50 13.00
CA ALA A 75 -3.35 -0.78 12.70
C ALA A 75 -3.80 -1.54 13.95
N THR A 76 -2.94 -1.61 14.98
CA THR A 76 -3.24 -2.35 16.22
C THR A 76 -4.30 -1.66 17.08
N THR A 77 -4.25 -0.34 17.21
CA THR A 77 -5.20 0.41 18.04
C THR A 77 -6.61 0.44 17.45
N THR A 78 -6.73 0.44 16.13
CA THR A 78 -8.02 0.51 15.43
C THR A 78 -8.55 -0.85 15.03
N GLY A 79 -7.73 -1.89 14.95
CA GLY A 79 -8.11 -3.16 14.32
C GLY A 79 -8.19 -3.05 12.80
N ALA A 80 -7.24 -2.30 12.20
CA ALA A 80 -7.20 -2.10 10.75
C ALA A 80 -6.56 -3.27 10.01
N TRP A 81 -6.97 -3.45 8.76
CA TRP A 81 -6.18 -4.19 7.79
C TRP A 81 -5.17 -3.25 7.11
N ILE A 82 -3.96 -3.74 6.87
CA ILE A 82 -2.96 -3.08 6.03
C ILE A 82 -2.98 -3.78 4.67
N ILE A 83 -3.23 -3.03 3.60
CA ILE A 83 -3.34 -3.57 2.24
C ILE A 83 -2.22 -2.99 1.38
N THR A 84 -1.44 -3.85 0.72
CA THR A 84 -0.31 -3.44 -0.13
C THR A 84 -0.18 -4.32 -1.38
N GLY A 85 0.80 -4.03 -2.25
CA GLY A 85 1.17 -4.88 -3.38
C GLY A 85 1.83 -6.22 -3.04
N GLY A 86 2.17 -6.48 -1.77
CA GLY A 86 2.66 -7.77 -1.27
C GLY A 86 4.06 -8.22 -1.70
N THR A 87 4.76 -7.51 -2.58
CA THR A 87 6.12 -7.90 -3.02
C THR A 87 7.22 -7.41 -2.07
N ASN A 88 8.39 -8.05 -2.06
CA ASN A 88 9.51 -7.74 -1.18
C ASN A 88 10.41 -6.60 -1.72
N THR A 89 9.80 -5.55 -2.28
CA THR A 89 10.52 -4.39 -2.83
C THR A 89 9.77 -3.09 -2.52
N GLY A 90 10.53 -2.00 -2.45
CA GLY A 90 9.97 -0.67 -2.28
C GLY A 90 9.15 -0.53 -0.98
N VAL A 91 7.97 0.10 -1.08
CA VAL A 91 7.12 0.41 0.08
C VAL A 91 6.63 -0.85 0.79
N MET A 92 6.27 -1.88 0.04
CA MET A 92 5.75 -3.13 0.58
C MET A 92 6.76 -3.81 1.50
N LYS A 93 8.06 -3.70 1.21
CA LYS A 93 9.13 -4.20 2.10
C LYS A 93 9.17 -3.45 3.42
N PHE A 94 9.06 -2.11 3.42
CA PHE A 94 9.02 -1.34 4.67
C PHE A 94 7.80 -1.72 5.54
N VAL A 95 6.65 -1.98 4.92
CA VAL A 95 5.46 -2.50 5.61
C VAL A 95 5.73 -3.87 6.19
N GLY A 96 6.32 -4.79 5.41
CA GLY A 96 6.68 -6.13 5.86
C GLY A 96 7.61 -6.10 7.08
N GLU A 97 8.68 -5.29 7.02
CA GLU A 97 9.59 -5.11 8.16
C GLU A 97 8.88 -4.54 9.40
N ALA A 98 7.93 -3.59 9.24
CA ALA A 98 7.14 -3.06 10.35
C ALA A 98 6.31 -4.16 11.03
N VAL A 99 5.66 -5.01 10.24
CA VAL A 99 4.87 -6.14 10.72
C VAL A 99 5.76 -7.15 11.44
N HIS A 100 6.93 -7.45 10.89
CA HIS A 100 7.90 -8.36 11.50
C HIS A 100 8.39 -7.87 12.86
N GLU A 101 8.86 -6.62 12.94
CA GLU A 101 9.34 -5.99 14.18
C GLU A 101 8.25 -5.99 15.27
N HIS A 102 7.00 -5.73 14.89
CA HIS A 102 5.87 -5.78 15.81
C HIS A 102 5.56 -7.20 16.30
N MET A 103 5.63 -8.19 15.42
CA MET A 103 5.42 -9.60 15.80
C MET A 103 6.51 -10.14 16.72
N LEU A 104 7.75 -9.67 16.59
CA LEU A 104 8.85 -10.05 17.49
C LEU A 104 8.68 -9.47 18.91
N THR A 105 7.99 -8.34 19.03
CA THR A 105 7.83 -7.62 20.30
C THR A 105 6.54 -7.97 21.04
N THR A 106 5.59 -8.64 20.37
CA THR A 106 4.28 -8.93 20.93
C THR A 106 4.07 -10.42 21.14
N SER A 107 3.76 -10.83 22.37
CA SER A 107 3.50 -12.23 22.75
C SER A 107 2.05 -12.68 22.49
N ASP A 108 1.14 -11.75 22.24
CA ASP A 108 -0.29 -12.04 22.06
C ASP A 108 -0.62 -12.42 20.62
N ALA A 109 -1.23 -13.59 20.44
CA ALA A 109 -1.70 -14.02 19.13
C ALA A 109 -2.92 -13.21 18.65
N GLU A 110 -3.67 -12.58 19.55
CA GLU A 110 -4.87 -11.77 19.23
C GLU A 110 -4.53 -10.37 18.71
N SER A 111 -3.31 -9.87 18.95
CA SER A 111 -2.83 -8.59 18.42
C SER A 111 -2.20 -8.73 17.02
N ASN A 112 -2.38 -9.87 16.36
CA ASN A 112 -1.85 -10.09 15.01
C ASN A 112 -2.52 -9.13 14.01
N VAL A 113 -1.72 -8.22 13.49
CA VAL A 113 -2.14 -7.33 12.40
C VAL A 113 -2.35 -8.12 11.12
N VAL A 114 -3.47 -7.85 10.43
CA VAL A 114 -3.72 -8.38 9.09
C VAL A 114 -3.00 -7.49 8.08
N ALA A 115 -1.92 -8.03 7.51
CA ALA A 115 -1.24 -7.47 6.35
C ALA A 115 -1.56 -8.30 5.11
N LEU A 116 -2.41 -7.75 4.22
CA LEU A 116 -2.89 -8.40 3.01
C LEU A 116 -2.10 -7.89 1.80
N GLY A 117 -1.33 -8.78 1.18
CA GLY A 117 -0.63 -8.52 -0.07
C GLY A 117 -1.49 -8.90 -1.26
N ILE A 118 -1.83 -7.94 -2.12
CA ILE A 118 -2.52 -8.21 -3.39
C ILE A 118 -1.49 -7.98 -4.51
N ALA A 119 -1.04 -9.06 -5.15
CA ALA A 119 0.06 -9.02 -6.11
C ALA A 119 -0.36 -9.61 -7.47
N THR A 120 0.25 -9.17 -8.57
CA THR A 120 0.07 -9.83 -9.86
C THR A 120 0.82 -11.16 -9.88
N TRP A 121 0.14 -12.27 -10.20
CA TRP A 121 0.73 -13.60 -10.32
C TRP A 121 1.89 -13.65 -11.34
N GLY A 122 1.71 -12.98 -12.47
CA GLY A 122 2.67 -12.90 -13.57
C GLY A 122 4.04 -12.31 -13.24
N ILE A 123 4.20 -11.65 -12.09
CA ILE A 123 5.46 -11.05 -11.64
C ILE A 123 6.05 -11.79 -10.42
N VAL A 124 5.36 -12.76 -9.84
CA VAL A 124 5.85 -13.46 -8.65
C VAL A 124 7.04 -14.33 -9.04
N ASP A 125 8.20 -14.08 -8.44
CA ASP A 125 9.35 -14.96 -8.59
C ASP A 125 9.12 -16.31 -7.90
N ASN A 126 9.67 -17.39 -8.46
CA ASN A 126 9.54 -18.76 -7.96
C ASN A 126 8.06 -19.18 -7.73
N ARG A 127 7.16 -18.66 -8.58
CA ARG A 127 5.72 -18.95 -8.50
C ARG A 127 5.41 -20.42 -8.79
N GLU A 128 6.31 -21.12 -9.48
CA GLU A 128 6.22 -22.56 -9.76
C GLU A 128 6.21 -23.37 -8.46
N SER A 129 6.87 -22.88 -7.40
CA SER A 129 6.78 -23.46 -6.05
C SER A 129 5.41 -23.30 -5.38
N LEU A 130 4.54 -22.47 -5.94
CA LEU A 130 3.18 -22.19 -5.46
C LEU A 130 2.09 -22.81 -6.35
N THR A 131 2.48 -23.60 -7.37
CA THR A 131 1.56 -24.35 -8.24
C THR A 131 1.56 -25.82 -7.89
N ALA A 132 0.37 -26.41 -7.78
CA ALA A 132 0.16 -27.85 -7.67
C ALA A 132 -0.62 -28.35 -8.90
N ASP A 133 -0.62 -29.67 -9.10
CA ASP A 133 -1.53 -30.32 -10.03
C ASP A 133 -2.99 -30.04 -9.64
N GLU A 134 -3.87 -30.00 -10.65
CA GLU A 134 -5.30 -29.69 -10.47
C GLU A 134 -5.93 -30.56 -9.36
N ASP A 135 -6.74 -29.94 -8.51
CA ASP A 135 -7.49 -30.52 -7.39
C ASP A 135 -6.72 -31.02 -6.14
N ALA A 136 -5.38 -31.03 -6.14
CA ALA A 136 -4.62 -31.52 -4.99
C ALA A 136 -4.51 -30.49 -3.83
N GLY A 137 -4.62 -29.19 -4.15
CA GLY A 137 -4.22 -28.11 -3.25
C GLY A 137 -2.72 -28.16 -2.91
N LEU A 138 -2.18 -27.09 -2.33
CA LEU A 138 -0.76 -27.02 -1.96
C LEU A 138 -0.63 -26.73 -0.46
N PHE A 139 -0.61 -27.79 0.36
CA PHE A 139 -0.42 -27.66 1.81
C PHE A 139 0.43 -28.81 2.38
N PRO A 140 1.63 -28.53 2.93
CA PRO A 140 2.31 -27.23 2.96
C PRO A 140 2.92 -26.84 1.61
N ALA A 141 2.84 -25.54 1.27
CA ALA A 141 3.63 -24.94 0.19
C ALA A 141 4.96 -24.39 0.75
N PHE A 142 6.07 -24.62 0.05
CA PHE A 142 7.38 -24.10 0.43
C PHE A 142 7.84 -23.04 -0.58
N TYR A 143 7.82 -21.78 -0.14
CA TYR A 143 8.28 -20.64 -0.92
C TYR A 143 9.61 -20.13 -0.39
N ASN A 144 10.70 -20.44 -1.08
CA ASN A 144 12.03 -20.03 -0.66
C ASN A 144 12.52 -18.82 -1.47
N ILE A 145 12.79 -17.72 -0.77
CA ILE A 145 13.35 -16.47 -1.32
C ILE A 145 14.85 -16.64 -1.65
N GLU A 146 15.52 -17.66 -1.11
CA GLU A 146 16.94 -17.93 -1.43
C GLU A 146 17.08 -18.77 -2.71
N GLU A 147 16.03 -19.48 -3.13
CA GLU A 147 15.95 -20.25 -4.38
C GLU A 147 15.54 -19.40 -5.58
N LEU A 148 15.40 -18.08 -5.39
CA LEU A 148 15.09 -17.17 -6.48
C LEU A 148 16.20 -17.24 -7.52
N SER A 149 15.78 -17.31 -8.79
CA SER A 149 16.69 -17.28 -9.93
C SER A 149 17.67 -16.10 -9.81
N SER A 150 18.92 -16.32 -10.23
CA SER A 150 20.01 -15.34 -10.35
C SER A 150 19.52 -13.90 -10.68
N PRO A 151 20.19 -12.86 -10.16
CA PRO A 151 19.57 -11.66 -9.58
C PRO A 151 18.42 -11.08 -10.42
N HIS A 152 17.20 -11.15 -9.87
CA HIS A 152 15.99 -10.43 -10.33
C HIS A 152 15.82 -10.46 -11.84
N THR A 153 15.25 -11.55 -12.36
CA THR A 153 14.78 -11.59 -13.75
C THR A 153 14.01 -10.29 -14.02
N ARG A 154 14.36 -9.58 -15.09
CA ARG A 154 13.77 -8.25 -15.35
C ARG A 154 12.25 -8.42 -15.45
N GLY A 155 11.56 -7.84 -14.47
CA GLY A 155 10.10 -7.81 -14.45
C GLY A 155 9.45 -8.81 -13.50
N SER A 156 10.21 -9.46 -12.63
CA SER A 156 9.68 -10.25 -11.52
C SER A 156 10.10 -9.67 -10.16
N SER A 157 9.39 -10.07 -9.11
CA SER A 157 9.62 -9.67 -7.72
C SER A 157 9.14 -10.76 -6.75
N PRO A 158 9.92 -11.09 -5.72
CA PRO A 158 9.49 -12.08 -4.75
C PRO A 158 8.37 -11.53 -3.86
N LEU A 159 7.57 -12.43 -3.28
CA LEU A 159 6.60 -12.07 -2.25
C LEU A 159 7.31 -11.68 -0.94
N ASP A 160 6.72 -10.76 -0.19
CA ASP A 160 7.28 -10.31 1.08
C ASP A 160 7.09 -11.37 2.20
N PRO A 161 8.17 -11.76 2.91
CA PRO A 161 8.11 -12.81 3.92
C PRO A 161 7.46 -12.38 5.22
N ASN A 162 6.87 -11.17 5.33
CA ASN A 162 6.25 -10.68 6.55
C ASN A 162 4.76 -10.31 6.41
N HIS A 163 4.21 -10.28 5.19
CA HIS A 163 2.75 -10.18 4.99
C HIS A 163 2.03 -11.43 5.49
N THR A 164 0.82 -11.27 6.03
CA THR A 164 0.09 -12.39 6.65
C THR A 164 -0.70 -13.23 5.66
N HIS A 165 -1.20 -12.60 4.59
CA HIS A 165 -2.12 -13.19 3.64
C HIS A 165 -1.82 -12.66 2.23
N PHE A 166 -2.08 -13.48 1.21
CA PHE A 166 -1.83 -13.12 -0.19
C PHE A 166 -2.99 -13.43 -1.13
N ILE A 167 -3.36 -12.46 -1.97
CA ILE A 167 -4.21 -12.67 -3.13
C ILE A 167 -3.35 -12.42 -4.37
N LEU A 168 -3.19 -13.46 -5.20
CA LEU A 168 -2.36 -13.44 -6.39
C LEU A 168 -3.27 -13.34 -7.62
N VAL A 169 -3.37 -12.14 -8.16
CA VAL A 169 -4.28 -11.80 -9.26
C VAL A 169 -3.65 -12.17 -10.59
N ASP A 170 -4.38 -12.92 -11.39
CA ASP A 170 -3.90 -13.44 -12.67
C ASP A 170 -4.77 -13.02 -13.85
N ASN A 171 -4.13 -12.72 -14.97
CA ASN A 171 -4.77 -12.48 -16.27
C ASN A 171 -4.06 -13.20 -17.42
N GLY A 172 -3.18 -14.16 -17.11
CA GLY A 172 -2.37 -14.91 -18.07
C GLY A 172 -1.13 -14.17 -18.59
N THR A 173 -0.90 -12.91 -18.22
CA THR A 173 0.31 -12.17 -18.65
C THR A 173 1.48 -12.41 -17.70
N GLU A 174 2.70 -12.40 -18.25
CA GLU A 174 3.94 -12.53 -17.48
C GLU A 174 4.71 -11.21 -17.49
N THR A 175 5.46 -10.92 -16.42
CA THR A 175 6.33 -9.73 -16.26
C THR A 175 5.61 -8.37 -16.36
N LYS A 176 4.27 -8.38 -16.38
CA LYS A 176 3.43 -7.19 -16.46
C LYS A 176 2.93 -6.80 -15.06
N PHE A 177 3.44 -5.67 -14.56
CA PHE A 177 2.98 -5.09 -13.30
C PHE A 177 1.62 -4.42 -13.44
N GLY A 178 0.89 -4.34 -12.32
CA GLY A 178 -0.32 -3.53 -12.20
C GLY A 178 -1.61 -4.19 -12.69
N VAL A 179 -1.59 -5.51 -12.97
CA VAL A 179 -2.82 -6.26 -13.26
C VAL A 179 -3.73 -6.24 -12.03
N GLU A 180 -3.15 -6.29 -10.84
CA GLU A 180 -3.85 -6.31 -9.56
C GLU A 180 -4.57 -5.01 -9.22
N ILE A 181 -4.22 -3.88 -9.85
CA ILE A 181 -4.66 -2.54 -9.42
C ILE A 181 -6.19 -2.42 -9.46
N LYS A 182 -6.82 -2.83 -10.57
CA LYS A 182 -8.28 -2.71 -10.73
C LYS A 182 -9.01 -3.59 -9.72
N PHE A 183 -8.57 -4.83 -9.60
CA PHE A 183 -9.13 -5.81 -8.67
C PHE A 183 -8.97 -5.36 -7.21
N SER A 184 -7.76 -4.92 -6.81
CA SER A 184 -7.48 -4.44 -5.45
C SER A 184 -8.38 -3.26 -5.06
N VAL A 185 -8.56 -2.30 -5.98
CA VAL A 185 -9.44 -1.15 -5.76
C VAL A 185 -10.91 -1.56 -5.64
N ALA A 186 -11.36 -2.52 -6.46
CA ALA A 186 -12.73 -3.00 -6.41
C ALA A 186 -13.01 -3.81 -5.13
N LEU A 187 -12.10 -4.70 -4.74
CA LEU A 187 -12.20 -5.46 -3.48
C LEU A 187 -12.25 -4.55 -2.26
N GLN A 188 -11.38 -3.53 -2.19
CA GLN A 188 -11.41 -2.56 -1.10
C GLN A 188 -12.72 -1.77 -1.06
N GLN A 189 -13.25 -1.40 -2.23
CA GLN A 189 -14.54 -0.70 -2.31
C GLN A 189 -15.68 -1.62 -1.84
N TYR A 190 -15.69 -2.88 -2.26
CA TYR A 190 -16.68 -3.86 -1.83
C TYR A 190 -16.68 -4.04 -0.31
N ILE A 191 -15.50 -4.19 0.31
CA ILE A 191 -15.39 -4.33 1.77
C ILE A 191 -15.84 -3.04 2.47
N SER A 192 -15.47 -1.88 1.92
CA SER A 192 -15.87 -0.59 2.49
C SER A 192 -17.38 -0.41 2.49
N GLU A 193 -18.06 -0.76 1.39
CA GLU A 193 -19.48 -0.51 1.20
C GLU A 193 -20.41 -1.56 1.82
N ASN A 194 -19.94 -2.81 1.95
CA ASN A 194 -20.78 -3.95 2.34
C ASN A 194 -20.50 -4.48 3.75
N MET A 195 -19.45 -3.99 4.42
CA MET A 195 -19.10 -4.44 5.77
C MET A 195 -19.33 -3.32 6.79
N GLU A 196 -19.86 -3.71 7.94
CA GLU A 196 -20.05 -2.81 9.06
C GLU A 196 -18.93 -2.98 10.10
N THR A 197 -18.43 -1.87 10.63
CA THR A 197 -17.34 -1.85 11.63
C THR A 197 -17.73 -2.47 12.98
N GLY A 198 -19.02 -2.76 13.21
CA GLY A 198 -19.54 -3.35 14.45
C GLY A 198 -19.42 -2.44 15.68
N VAL A 199 -19.12 -1.14 15.50
CA VAL A 199 -18.87 -0.18 16.59
C VAL A 199 -20.17 0.30 17.26
N ALA A 200 -21.31 0.28 16.56
CA ALA A 200 -22.61 0.55 17.14
C ALA A 200 -23.67 -0.39 16.54
N ARG A 201 -24.36 -1.16 17.40
CA ARG A 201 -25.37 -2.17 16.98
C ARG A 201 -26.54 -1.61 16.14
N ASN A 202 -26.68 -0.28 16.03
CA ASN A 202 -27.81 0.41 15.38
C ASN A 202 -27.37 1.53 14.40
N GLN A 203 -26.09 1.66 14.07
CA GLN A 203 -25.61 2.58 13.04
C GLN A 203 -24.58 1.82 12.20
N GLY A 204 -25.02 1.28 11.06
CA GLY A 204 -24.15 0.62 10.09
C GLY A 204 -23.15 1.62 9.52
N VAL A 205 -22.02 1.77 10.20
CA VAL A 205 -20.90 2.56 9.70
C VAL A 205 -20.04 1.63 8.87
N ASN A 206 -20.06 1.89 7.56
CA ASN A 206 -19.19 1.31 6.54
C ASN A 206 -17.72 1.35 6.96
N VAL A 207 -16.92 0.38 6.51
CA VAL A 207 -15.50 0.35 6.85
C VAL A 207 -14.78 1.53 6.17
N PRO A 208 -14.22 2.49 6.92
CA PRO A 208 -13.48 3.59 6.34
C PRO A 208 -12.17 3.10 5.71
N THR A 209 -11.73 3.76 4.64
CA THR A 209 -10.46 3.49 3.96
C THR A 209 -9.63 4.75 3.91
N VAL A 210 -8.33 4.63 4.18
CA VAL A 210 -7.34 5.72 4.04
C VAL A 210 -6.19 5.25 3.16
N LEU A 211 -5.75 6.11 2.25
CA LEU A 211 -4.59 5.85 1.40
C LEU A 211 -3.34 6.50 2.00
N LEU A 212 -2.31 5.70 2.27
CA LEU A 212 -1.00 6.16 2.67
C LEU A 212 -0.05 6.12 1.46
N VAL A 213 0.52 7.27 1.10
CA VAL A 213 1.40 7.41 -0.08
C VAL A 213 2.83 7.68 0.37
N LEU A 214 3.74 6.80 -0.04
CA LEU A 214 5.18 6.93 0.18
C LEU A 214 5.91 6.91 -1.14
N GLU A 215 6.78 7.89 -1.36
CA GLU A 215 7.62 7.94 -2.54
C GLU A 215 6.77 7.86 -3.84
N GLY A 216 7.11 6.99 -4.80
CA GLY A 216 6.25 6.68 -5.94
C GLY A 216 6.71 7.28 -7.28
N GLY A 217 6.01 6.86 -8.34
CA GLY A 217 6.23 7.34 -9.71
C GLY A 217 4.95 7.92 -10.32
N GLU A 218 4.91 8.02 -11.65
CA GLU A 218 3.72 8.48 -12.39
C GLU A 218 2.47 7.67 -12.00
N ASN A 219 2.59 6.35 -11.94
CA ASN A 219 1.48 5.46 -11.58
C ASN A 219 0.97 5.70 -10.14
N THR A 220 1.86 6.03 -9.20
CA THR A 220 1.46 6.37 -7.83
C THR A 220 0.66 7.66 -7.80
N LEU A 221 1.07 8.66 -8.58
CA LEU A 221 0.34 9.93 -8.71
C LEU A 221 -1.04 9.70 -9.32
N GLU A 222 -1.14 8.88 -10.36
CA GLU A 222 -2.41 8.49 -10.98
C GLU A 222 -3.33 7.74 -9.99
N MET A 223 -2.80 6.77 -9.25
CA MET A 223 -3.57 6.04 -8.22
C MET A 223 -4.08 6.99 -7.13
N THR A 224 -3.27 7.98 -6.74
CA THR A 224 -3.66 9.00 -5.77
C THR A 224 -4.84 9.82 -6.31
N VAL A 225 -4.80 10.23 -7.58
CA VAL A 225 -5.92 10.94 -8.23
C VAL A 225 -7.19 10.10 -8.25
N GLN A 226 -7.10 8.81 -8.56
CA GLN A 226 -8.27 7.92 -8.55
C GLN A 226 -8.86 7.76 -7.14
N SER A 227 -8.02 7.72 -6.11
CA SER A 227 -8.45 7.61 -4.72
C SER A 227 -9.18 8.87 -4.25
N VAL A 228 -8.68 10.06 -4.63
CA VAL A 228 -9.39 11.33 -4.40
C VAL A 228 -10.76 11.34 -5.06
N LYS A 229 -10.88 10.87 -6.30
CA LYS A 229 -12.16 10.81 -7.03
C LYS A 229 -13.19 9.90 -6.36
N LYS A 230 -12.73 8.91 -5.58
CA LYS A 230 -13.56 8.04 -4.76
C LYS A 230 -13.77 8.56 -3.34
N PHE A 231 -13.43 9.82 -3.07
CA PHE A 231 -13.52 10.45 -1.75
C PHE A 231 -12.70 9.73 -0.66
N THR A 232 -11.66 8.99 -1.05
CA THR A 232 -10.77 8.32 -0.09
C THR A 232 -9.80 9.36 0.51
N PRO A 233 -9.75 9.54 1.84
CA PRO A 233 -8.75 10.37 2.50
C PRO A 233 -7.34 9.86 2.24
N ILE A 234 -6.40 10.80 2.08
CA ILE A 234 -5.03 10.50 1.67
C ILE A 234 -4.06 11.13 2.66
N VAL A 235 -3.09 10.34 3.12
CA VAL A 235 -1.94 10.79 3.88
C VAL A 235 -0.69 10.68 3.02
N ILE A 236 -0.05 11.80 2.76
CA ILE A 236 1.21 11.91 2.03
C ILE A 236 2.36 11.94 3.04
N ILE A 237 3.31 11.01 2.93
CA ILE A 237 4.51 10.98 3.78
C ILE A 237 5.59 11.86 3.12
N HIS A 238 5.70 13.11 3.53
CA HIS A 238 6.74 14.03 3.06
C HIS A 238 8.13 13.58 3.53
N GLY A 239 9.13 13.78 2.68
CA GLY A 239 10.51 13.34 2.87
C GLY A 239 10.76 11.91 2.42
N SER A 240 9.75 11.21 1.90
CA SER A 240 9.90 9.85 1.35
C SER A 240 10.38 9.83 -0.10
N GLY A 241 10.32 10.95 -0.83
CA GLY A 241 10.83 11.11 -2.20
C GLY A 241 9.76 11.25 -3.28
N ARG A 242 10.23 11.53 -4.51
CA ARG A 242 9.48 11.53 -5.78
C ARG A 242 8.02 12.00 -5.68
N ALA A 243 7.03 11.13 -5.98
CA ALA A 243 5.63 11.53 -6.11
C ALA A 243 5.06 12.10 -4.80
N ALA A 244 5.35 11.48 -3.66
CA ALA A 244 4.95 11.98 -2.35
C ALA A 244 5.48 13.41 -2.11
N ASP A 245 6.76 13.67 -2.40
CA ASP A 245 7.34 15.00 -2.23
C ASP A 245 6.84 16.02 -3.26
N TYR A 246 6.56 15.57 -4.49
CA TYR A 246 5.95 16.38 -5.53
C TYR A 246 4.55 16.86 -5.10
N ILE A 247 3.72 15.97 -4.55
CA ILE A 247 2.39 16.30 -4.01
C ILE A 247 2.52 17.22 -2.79
N ALA A 248 3.40 16.88 -1.84
CA ALA A 248 3.61 17.68 -0.63
C ALA A 248 4.07 19.10 -0.94
N LEU A 249 4.97 19.28 -1.91
CA LEU A 249 5.43 20.58 -2.37
C LEU A 249 4.29 21.40 -2.96
N ALA A 250 3.51 20.80 -3.87
CA ALA A 250 2.36 21.46 -4.49
C ALA A 250 1.29 21.85 -3.46
N TYR A 251 1.01 20.95 -2.50
CA TYR A 251 0.08 21.18 -1.39
C TYR A 251 0.52 22.36 -0.52
N ARG A 252 1.81 22.48 -0.22
CA ARG A 252 2.33 23.62 0.57
C ARG A 252 2.27 24.93 -0.21
N LYS A 253 2.65 24.93 -1.49
CA LYS A 253 2.67 26.13 -2.35
C LYS A 253 1.28 26.72 -2.60
N THR A 254 0.26 25.88 -2.58
CA THR A 254 -1.12 26.31 -2.81
C THR A 254 -1.90 26.63 -1.53
N ARG A 255 -1.23 26.57 -0.38
CA ARG A 255 -1.80 27.02 0.89
C ARG A 255 -1.87 28.55 0.88
N SER A 256 -3.05 29.11 1.09
CA SER A 256 -3.23 30.55 1.27
C SER A 256 -3.47 30.87 2.74
N VAL A 257 -2.76 31.88 3.25
CA VAL A 257 -2.96 32.40 4.61
C VAL A 257 -4.21 33.30 4.57
N GLY A 258 -5.25 32.93 5.32
CA GLY A 258 -6.50 33.71 5.42
C GLY A 258 -7.63 33.31 4.46
N VAL A 259 -7.44 32.25 3.64
CA VAL A 259 -8.52 31.59 2.87
C VAL A 259 -8.84 30.24 3.53
N SER A 260 -10.07 29.73 3.37
CA SER A 260 -10.45 28.38 3.84
C SER A 260 -9.39 27.34 3.45
N GLU A 261 -8.97 26.50 4.40
CA GLU A 261 -7.98 25.44 4.18
C GLU A 261 -8.42 24.42 3.12
N GLU A 262 -9.67 24.47 2.68
CA GLU A 262 -10.28 23.58 1.69
C GLU A 262 -9.96 23.98 0.24
N LYS A 263 -9.54 25.22 -0.02
CA LYS A 263 -9.30 25.72 -1.38
C LYS A 263 -7.82 25.96 -1.64
N SER A 264 -7.37 25.49 -2.81
CA SER A 264 -6.02 25.74 -3.31
C SER A 264 -5.96 27.08 -4.05
N VAL A 265 -5.00 27.93 -3.70
CA VAL A 265 -4.71 29.18 -4.42
C VAL A 265 -3.38 29.03 -5.14
N TYR A 266 -3.38 29.18 -6.46
CA TYR A 266 -2.20 28.92 -7.28
C TYR A 266 -1.37 30.21 -7.48
N PRO A 267 -0.08 30.22 -7.11
CA PRO A 267 0.85 31.28 -7.51
C PRO A 267 0.95 31.41 -9.04
N SER A 268 1.30 32.60 -9.54
CA SER A 268 1.40 32.86 -10.99
C SER A 268 2.42 31.96 -11.71
N ASN A 269 3.50 31.59 -11.03
CA ASN A 269 4.56 30.73 -11.55
C ASN A 269 4.35 29.23 -11.23
N PHE A 270 3.19 28.84 -10.70
CA PHE A 270 2.95 27.48 -10.20
C PHE A 270 3.15 26.42 -11.29
N ASP A 271 2.56 26.62 -12.47
CA ASP A 271 2.63 25.63 -13.56
C ASP A 271 4.07 25.40 -14.03
N GLU A 272 4.82 26.49 -14.28
CA GLU A 272 6.21 26.43 -14.71
C GLU A 272 7.09 25.71 -13.68
N GLU A 273 6.94 26.08 -12.40
CA GLU A 273 7.73 25.50 -11.33
C GLU A 273 7.42 24.01 -11.12
N MET A 274 6.13 23.64 -11.12
CA MET A 274 5.71 22.26 -10.94
C MET A 274 6.06 21.38 -12.16
N LEU A 275 6.12 21.93 -13.37
CA LEU A 275 6.66 21.21 -14.54
C LEU A 275 8.16 20.96 -14.38
N GLY A 276 8.92 21.97 -13.93
CA GLY A 276 10.34 21.83 -13.64
C GLY A 276 10.63 20.76 -12.58
N HIS A 277 9.83 20.75 -11.49
CA HIS A 277 9.93 19.71 -10.47
C HIS A 277 9.55 18.32 -10.98
N ALA A 278 8.52 18.18 -11.82
CA ALA A 278 8.19 16.89 -12.41
C ALA A 278 9.30 16.37 -13.33
N ALA A 279 9.92 17.26 -14.12
CA ALA A 279 11.04 16.91 -14.98
C ALA A 279 12.28 16.43 -14.18
N TYR A 280 12.48 16.97 -12.98
CA TYR A 280 13.63 16.67 -12.12
C TYR A 280 13.41 15.48 -11.16
N MET A 281 12.24 15.39 -10.52
CA MET A 281 11.97 14.45 -9.42
C MET A 281 11.66 13.02 -9.90
N PHE A 282 11.12 12.85 -11.11
CA PHE A 282 10.74 11.55 -11.64
C PHE A 282 11.84 10.95 -12.55
N ASP A 283 11.89 9.62 -12.59
CA ASP A 283 12.82 8.87 -13.44
C ASP A 283 12.24 8.71 -14.85
N TRP A 284 12.79 9.50 -15.79
CA TRP A 284 12.41 9.50 -17.21
C TRP A 284 13.37 8.71 -18.10
N SER A 285 14.24 7.87 -17.52
CA SER A 285 15.30 7.16 -18.27
C SER A 285 14.76 6.18 -19.31
N ARG A 286 13.51 5.72 -19.16
CA ARG A 286 12.84 4.79 -20.06
C ARG A 286 12.11 5.49 -21.21
N GLU A 287 11.75 6.75 -21.03
CA GLU A 287 11.04 7.59 -21.99
C GLU A 287 12.04 8.30 -22.92
N LYS A 288 12.46 7.59 -23.96
CA LYS A 288 13.41 8.12 -24.96
C LYS A 288 12.79 9.13 -25.92
N ASP A 289 11.49 9.03 -26.17
CA ASP A 289 10.77 9.96 -27.04
C ASP A 289 10.51 11.29 -26.32
N PRO A 290 11.07 12.42 -26.79
CA PRO A 290 10.90 13.72 -26.14
C PRO A 290 9.45 14.17 -26.06
N VAL A 291 8.64 13.88 -27.09
CA VAL A 291 7.22 14.30 -27.14
C VAL A 291 6.41 13.56 -26.09
N THR A 292 6.58 12.24 -26.01
CA THR A 292 5.94 11.42 -24.97
C THR A 292 6.39 11.82 -23.56
N LYS A 293 7.69 12.11 -23.38
CA LYS A 293 8.22 12.57 -22.09
C LYS A 293 7.59 13.90 -21.66
N GLU A 294 7.51 14.87 -22.57
CA GLU A 294 6.88 16.16 -22.28
C GLU A 294 5.39 16.01 -21.96
N ALA A 295 4.68 15.17 -22.71
CA ALA A 295 3.27 14.86 -22.44
C ALA A 295 3.06 14.23 -21.06
N LYS A 296 3.95 13.32 -20.64
CA LYS A 296 3.93 12.70 -19.30
C LYS A 296 4.24 13.70 -18.18
N ILE A 297 5.24 14.56 -18.35
CA ILE A 297 5.55 15.65 -17.41
C ILE A 297 4.35 16.58 -17.25
N LYS A 298 3.69 16.95 -18.36
CA LYS A 298 2.46 17.75 -18.32
C LYS A 298 1.33 17.03 -17.61
N LYS A 299 1.16 15.72 -17.84
CA LYS A 299 0.19 14.89 -17.13
C LYS A 299 0.42 14.88 -15.61
N CYS A 300 1.68 14.94 -15.14
CA CYS A 300 1.97 15.08 -13.72
C CYS A 300 1.41 16.40 -13.15
N LEU A 301 1.56 17.53 -13.85
CA LEU A 301 0.97 18.81 -13.44
C LEU A 301 -0.57 18.72 -13.42
N ASP A 302 -1.18 18.15 -14.46
CA ASP A 302 -2.63 18.00 -14.54
C ASP A 302 -3.17 17.16 -13.36
N ASN A 303 -2.48 16.05 -13.05
CA ASN A 303 -2.81 15.21 -11.89
C ASN A 303 -2.69 15.97 -10.57
N ILE A 304 -1.66 16.80 -10.38
CA ILE A 304 -1.51 17.64 -9.19
C ILE A 304 -2.67 18.62 -9.05
N LYS A 305 -3.08 19.28 -10.13
CA LYS A 305 -4.24 20.20 -10.09
C LYS A 305 -5.53 19.47 -9.72
N LEU A 306 -5.72 18.24 -10.22
CA LEU A 306 -6.86 17.40 -9.84
C LEU A 306 -6.84 17.03 -8.35
N LEU A 307 -5.68 16.67 -7.81
CA LEU A 307 -5.52 16.40 -6.37
C LEU A 307 -5.84 17.64 -5.54
N LEU A 308 -5.27 18.78 -5.91
CA LEU A 308 -5.42 20.04 -5.19
C LEU A 308 -6.82 20.66 -5.30
N ALA A 309 -7.64 20.22 -6.26
CA ALA A 309 -9.06 20.56 -6.33
C ALA A 309 -9.85 19.95 -5.15
N SER A 310 -9.40 18.83 -4.60
CA SER A 310 -9.99 18.17 -3.42
C SER A 310 -9.04 18.22 -2.23
N ARG A 311 -8.42 19.37 -2.01
CA ARG A 311 -7.41 19.61 -0.97
C ARG A 311 -7.79 19.08 0.41
N ARG A 312 -9.06 19.17 0.80
CA ARG A 312 -9.58 18.71 2.09
C ARG A 312 -9.32 17.23 2.38
N LEU A 313 -9.21 16.39 1.34
CA LEU A 313 -8.94 14.96 1.47
C LEU A 313 -7.45 14.65 1.64
N ILE A 314 -6.57 15.63 1.48
CA ILE A 314 -5.12 15.45 1.50
C ILE A 314 -4.57 15.95 2.83
N THR A 315 -3.92 15.05 3.56
CA THR A 315 -3.14 15.35 4.75
C THR A 315 -1.68 15.08 4.44
N VAL A 316 -0.80 16.05 4.72
CA VAL A 316 0.66 15.89 4.52
C VAL A 316 1.30 15.71 5.88
N PHE A 317 1.89 14.54 6.11
CA PHE A 317 2.73 14.28 7.26
C PHE A 317 4.16 14.70 6.94
N ALA A 318 4.75 15.56 7.77
CA ALA A 318 6.15 15.96 7.69
C ALA A 318 6.81 15.77 9.06
N LEU A 319 8.01 15.20 9.05
CA LEU A 319 8.79 14.99 10.26
C LEU A 319 9.51 16.30 10.61
N GLU A 320 9.03 17.04 11.62
CA GLU A 320 9.69 18.26 12.10
C GLU A 320 10.80 17.93 13.12
N ASP A 321 11.82 18.79 13.20
CA ASP A 321 12.91 18.61 14.16
C ASP A 321 12.47 19.04 15.56
N GLY A 322 12.48 18.09 16.51
CA GLY A 322 12.15 18.34 17.91
C GLY A 322 10.70 18.04 18.30
N ASP A 323 9.81 17.81 17.33
CA ASP A 323 8.41 17.48 17.62
C ASP A 323 8.23 15.96 17.80
N THR A 324 7.94 15.56 19.03
CA THR A 324 7.62 14.16 19.39
C THR A 324 6.12 13.91 19.41
N SER A 325 5.30 14.96 19.23
CA SER A 325 3.85 14.88 19.38
C SER A 325 3.12 14.41 18.12
N ASN A 326 3.68 14.70 16.94
CA ASN A 326 3.04 14.41 15.66
C ASN A 326 3.55 13.07 15.10
N ASP A 327 2.73 12.03 15.22
CA ASP A 327 3.05 10.67 14.81
C ASP A 327 2.12 10.22 13.66
N ILE A 328 2.55 9.26 12.84
CA ILE A 328 1.84 8.93 11.59
C ILE A 328 0.44 8.35 11.85
N ASP A 329 0.23 7.68 12.98
CA ASP A 329 -1.09 7.23 13.42
C ASP A 329 -2.08 8.38 13.61
N GLN A 330 -1.63 9.49 14.19
CA GLN A 330 -2.46 10.68 14.33
C GLN A 330 -2.80 11.31 12.98
N ALA A 331 -1.83 11.36 12.05
CA ALA A 331 -2.08 11.86 10.70
C ALA A 331 -3.12 11.00 9.95
N ILE A 332 -3.07 9.67 10.14
CA ILE A 332 -4.06 8.74 9.60
C ILE A 332 -5.46 9.03 10.17
N LEU A 333 -5.58 9.17 11.49
CA LEU A 333 -6.87 9.44 12.15
C LEU A 333 -7.41 10.83 11.78
N GLN A 334 -6.55 11.85 11.71
CA GLN A 334 -6.92 13.20 11.27
C GLN A 334 -7.43 13.21 9.83
N ALA A 335 -6.78 12.47 8.92
CA ALA A 335 -7.24 12.37 7.53
C ALA A 335 -8.64 11.77 7.44
N LEU A 336 -8.92 10.72 8.23
CA LEU A 336 -10.25 10.12 8.30
C LEU A 336 -11.29 11.12 8.80
N LEU A 337 -10.99 11.88 9.87
CA LEU A 337 -11.92 12.89 10.41
C LEU A 337 -12.20 14.03 9.43
N LYS A 338 -11.21 14.44 8.62
CA LYS A 338 -11.39 15.45 7.56
C LYS A 338 -12.15 14.93 6.34
N GLY A 339 -12.18 13.61 6.17
CA GLY A 339 -12.82 12.93 5.05
C GLY A 339 -14.34 12.79 5.16
N ILE A 340 -14.86 12.89 6.39
CA ILE A 340 -16.29 12.74 6.73
C ILE A 340 -17.08 14.00 6.33
#